data_AF-A0A7X6R1Y0-F1
#
_entry.id   AF-A0A7X6R1Y0-F1
#
_cell.length_a   1.000
_cell.length_b   1.000
_cell.length_c   1.000
_cell.angle_alpha   90.00
_cell.angle_beta   90.00
_cell.angle_gamma   90.00
#
_symmetry.space_group_name_H-M   'P 1'
#
loop_
_entity.id
_entity.type
_entity.pdbx_description
1 polymer ?
#
loop_
_entity_poly.entity_id
_entity_poly.type
_entity_poly.pdbx_seq_one_letter_code
_entity_poly.pdbx_strand_id
1 'polypeptide(L)' 'MIRSNPATGTRTALAAQVAAGALTVPVNAEFGFERGTEVFAALGGGALGKIAITLA' A
#
# COMPACT_ATOMS: atom_id res chain seq x y z
N MET A 1 8.03 13.72 -2.47
CA MET A 1 7.20 13.63 -3.70
C MET A 1 5.77 13.33 -3.29
N ILE A 2 4.84 14.28 -3.47
CA ILE A 2 3.40 13.98 -3.41
C ILE A 2 3.06 13.40 -4.79
N ARG A 3 2.69 12.12 -4.87
CA ARG A 3 2.11 11.59 -6.11
C ARG A 3 0.71 12.17 -6.24
N SER A 4 0.41 12.77 -7.39
CA SER A 4 -0.92 13.24 -7.74
C SER A 4 -1.94 12.15 -7.47
N ASN A 5 -3.08 12.50 -6.84
CA ASN A 5 -4.19 11.58 -6.70
C ASN A 5 -4.65 11.16 -8.11
N PRO A 6 -4.53 9.88 -8.49
CA PRO A 6 -4.93 9.45 -9.82
C PRO A 6 -6.42 9.71 -10.04
N ALA A 7 -6.77 10.19 -11.23
CA ALA A 7 -8.16 10.43 -11.62
C ALA A 7 -9.00 9.17 -11.36
N THR A 8 -10.28 9.35 -11.00
CA THR A 8 -11.17 8.23 -10.62
C THR A 8 -11.19 7.12 -11.66
N GLY A 9 -11.19 7.44 -12.96
CA GLY A 9 -11.14 6.43 -14.03
C GLY A 9 -9.87 5.57 -14.00
N THR A 10 -8.72 6.15 -13.66
CA THR A 10 -7.45 5.42 -13.49
C THR A 10 -7.54 4.45 -12.31
N ARG A 11 -8.15 4.86 -11.19
CA ARG A 11 -8.32 3.98 -10.01
C ARG A 11 -9.23 2.79 -10.33
N THR A 12 -10.34 3.02 -11.03
CA THR A 12 -11.27 1.96 -11.45
C THR A 12 -10.58 0.96 -12.39
N ALA A 13 -9.82 1.44 -13.37
CA ALA A 13 -9.09 0.58 -14.30
C ALA A 13 -8.04 -0.27 -13.58
N LEU A 14 -7.27 0.32 -12.66
CA LEU A 14 -6.27 -0.40 -11.87
C LEU A 14 -6.93 -1.44 -10.95
N ALA A 15 -8.05 -1.10 -10.30
CA ALA A 15 -8.79 -2.04 -9.46
C ALA A 15 -9.30 -3.25 -10.27
N ALA A 16 -9.78 -3.02 -11.49
CA ALA A 16 -10.22 -4.10 -12.38
C ALA A 16 -9.06 -5.03 -12.78
N GLN A 17 -7.86 -4.48 -13.04
CA GLN A 17 -6.68 -5.29 -13.32
C GLN A 17 -6.21 -6.12 -12.11
N VAL A 18 -6.32 -5.57 -10.89
CA VAL A 18 -6.02 -6.31 -9.66
C VAL A 18 -7.02 -7.45 -9.47
N ALA A 19 -8.32 -7.18 -9.63
CA ALA A 19 -9.37 -8.19 -9.49
C ALA A 19 -9.26 -9.31 -10.55
N ALA A 20 -8.81 -8.98 -11.76
CA ALA A 20 -8.55 -9.94 -12.83
C ALA A 20 -7.22 -10.71 -12.67
N GLY A 21 -6.41 -10.40 -11.65
CA GLY A 21 -5.08 -10.98 -11.47
C GLY A 21 -4.02 -10.49 -12.47
N ALA A 22 -4.36 -9.54 -13.34
CA ALA A 22 -3.45 -8.95 -14.33
C ALA A 22 -2.46 -7.96 -13.71
N LEU A 23 -2.76 -7.45 -12.51
CA LEU A 23 -1.87 -6.58 -11.73
C LEU A 23 -1.74 -7.12 -10.31
N THR A 24 -0.52 -7.45 -9.90
CA THR A 24 -0.20 -7.81 -8.51
C THR A 24 0.61 -6.70 -7.87
N VAL A 25 0.18 -6.26 -6.69
CA VAL A 25 0.94 -5.33 -5.86
C VAL A 25 1.52 -6.13 -4.69
N PRO A 26 2.80 -6.54 -4.76
CA PRO A 26 3.41 -7.27 -3.66
C PRO A 26 3.49 -6.36 -2.42
N VAL A 27 3.09 -6.93 -1.29
CA VAL A 27 3.24 -6.36 0.04
C VAL A 27 4.35 -7.14 0.73
N ASN A 28 5.34 -6.44 1.26
CA ASN A 28 6.52 -7.05 1.87
C ASN A 28 6.28 -7.45 3.33
N ALA A 29 5.37 -6.75 4.02
CA ALA A 29 5.00 -7.03 5.40
C ALA A 29 3.62 -6.46 5.75
N GLU A 30 2.92 -7.14 6.65
CA GLU A 30 1.62 -6.75 7.20
C GLU A 30 1.71 -6.59 8.71
N PHE A 31 1.12 -5.52 9.24
CA PHE A 31 1.18 -5.17 10.66
C PHE A 31 -0.20 -4.76 11.18
N GLY A 32 -0.50 -5.07 12.45
CA GLY A 32 -1.67 -4.52 13.13
C GLY A 32 -1.50 -3.02 13.45
N PHE A 33 -2.62 -2.29 13.50
CA PHE A 33 -2.63 -0.85 13.77
C PHE A 33 -1.90 -0.43 15.05
N GLU A 34 -1.91 -1.28 16.10
CA GLU A 34 -1.19 -1.07 17.36
C GLU A 34 0.31 -0.81 17.16
N ARG A 35 0.90 -1.33 16.07
CA ARG A 35 2.31 -1.14 15.71
C ARG A 35 2.54 0.01 14.74
N GLY A 36 1.50 0.80 14.43
CA GLY A 36 1.55 1.85 13.41
C GLY A 36 2.75 2.77 13.57
N THR A 37 3.00 3.29 14.77
CA THR A 37 4.12 4.22 15.04
C THR A 37 5.49 3.61 14.73
N GLU A 38 5.74 2.36 15.15
CA GLU A 38 6.98 1.62 14.89
C GLU A 38 7.17 1.38 13.38
N VAL A 39 6.10 0.97 12.72
CA VAL A 39 6.07 0.64 11.30
C VAL A 39 6.29 1.90 10.44
N PHE A 40 5.71 3.04 10.82
CA PHE A 40 5.96 4.32 10.13
C PHE A 40 7.40 4.80 10.31
N ALA A 41 8.01 4.60 11.47
CA ALA A 41 9.43 4.92 11.68
C ALA A 41 10.34 4.05 10.78
N ALA A 42 10.07 2.75 10.69
CA ALA A 42 10.81 1.83 9.83
C ALA A 42 10.56 2.07 8.33
N LEU A 43 9.37 2.53 7.95
CA LEU A 43 9.07 3.00 6.59
C LEU A 43 9.90 4.23 6.22
N GLY A 44 10.02 5.20 7.15
CA GLY A 44 10.85 6.40 6.97
C GLY A 44 12.34 6.09 6.77
N GLY A 45 12.83 4.99 7.38
CA GLY A 45 14.17 4.47 7.16
C GLY A 45 14.39 3.72 5.83
N GLY A 46 13.34 3.51 5.03
CA GLY A 46 13.41 2.85 3.72
C GLY A 46 13.55 1.32 3.75
N ALA A 47 13.52 0.70 4.94
CA ALA A 47 13.81 -0.72 5.11
C ALA A 47 12.67 -1.66 4.66
N LEU A 48 11.42 -1.17 4.66
CA LEU A 48 10.24 -2.04 4.56
C LEU A 48 9.56 -2.09 3.19
N GLY A 49 9.90 -1.19 2.25
CA GLY A 49 9.25 -1.15 0.94
C GLY A 49 7.75 -0.85 1.04
N LYS A 50 6.89 -1.71 0.43
CA LYS A 50 5.42 -1.61 0.52
C LYS A 50 4.93 -2.44 1.70
N ILE A 51 4.15 -1.80 2.57
CA ILE A 51 3.59 -2.39 3.79
C ILE A 51 2.06 -2.28 3.79
N ALA A 52 1.41 -3.20 4.49
CA ALA A 52 -0.01 -3.11 4.84
C ALA A 52 -0.16 -2.91 6.35
N ILE A 53 -1.07 -2.01 6.75
CA ILE A 53 -1.46 -1.81 8.14
C ILE A 53 -2.95 -2.12 8.24
N THR A 54 -3.31 -3.09 9.06
CA THR A 54 -4.66 -3.61 9.17
C THR A 54 -5.31 -3.07 10.45
N LEU A 55 -6.54 -2.57 10.30
CA LEU A 55 -7.43 -2.18 11.39
C LEU A 55 -8.40 -3.35 11.61
N ALA A 56 -8.51 -3.82 12.85
CA ALA A 56 -9.49 -4.84 13.26
C ALA A 56 -10.89 -4.25 13.40
#